data_AF-A0A412QY03-F1
#
_entry.id   AF-A0A412QY03-F1
#
_cell.length_a   1.000
_cell.length_b   1.000
_cell.length_c   1.000
_cell.angle_alpha   90.00
_cell.angle_beta   90.00
_cell.angle_gamma   90.00
#
_symmetry.space_group_name_H-M   'P 1'
#
loop_
_entity.id
_entity.type
_entity.pdbx_description
1 polymer ?
#
loop_
_entity_poly.entity_id
_entity_poly.type
_entity_poly.pdbx_seq_one_letter_code
_entity_poly.pdbx_strand_id
1 'polypeptide(L)'
;MDSKTSITNQMNIRESFSFERRVTEFLSVEELLCLQLQGYSYKDILQNAHLKDYIITGSQLYLKKARLIIEKQTIAGISTIPVYDNRYPPGLIESLKEDAPLLLHVLGDLNITNAIDSTAVIGSRKVDTKGKNAAYHIANKLSISGHIIVSGLALGCDTAAHRGCLDAGGKTIAVVASRLDITYPKENRKLQDDIVNNGGLLVSEHPFGVKANPTRLVSRCRIQVGLSKSVIVAESSLKSGTMHAVHFAQKYLGNNIYAVEYDKYDDNNLGNKYLIEQGIAEPITIE
;
A
#
# COMPACT_ATOMS: atom_id res chain seq x y z
N MET A 1 14.81 1.90 29.69
CA MET A 1 13.88 0.97 30.34
C MET A 1 12.66 0.90 29.44
N ASP A 2 12.83 0.50 28.16
CA ASP A 2 11.91 0.94 27.08
C ASP A 2 11.67 -0.10 25.96
N SER A 3 12.03 -1.38 26.16
CA SER A 3 11.70 -2.43 25.19
C SER A 3 10.41 -3.18 25.50
N LYS A 4 10.00 -3.25 26.78
CA LYS A 4 8.76 -3.93 27.19
C LYS A 4 7.50 -3.10 26.91
N THR A 5 7.55 -1.78 27.08
CA THR A 5 6.41 -0.88 26.88
C THR A 5 5.95 -0.80 25.42
N SER A 6 6.88 -0.92 24.46
CA SER A 6 6.58 -0.93 23.02
C SER A 6 5.90 -2.23 22.57
N ILE A 7 6.34 -3.38 23.09
CA ILE A 7 5.76 -4.70 22.77
C ILE A 7 4.35 -4.83 23.39
N THR A 8 4.14 -4.34 24.62
CA THR A 8 2.83 -4.38 25.28
C THR A 8 1.81 -3.46 24.59
N ASN A 9 2.23 -2.32 24.05
CA ASN A 9 1.37 -1.46 23.22
C ASN A 9 1.03 -2.11 21.86
N GLN A 10 1.98 -2.81 21.22
CA GLN A 10 1.70 -3.54 19.97
C GLN A 10 0.72 -4.71 20.15
N MET A 11 0.74 -5.41 21.30
CA MET A 11 -0.25 -6.43 21.63
C MET A 11 -1.65 -5.83 21.89
N ASN A 12 -1.74 -4.73 22.64
CA ASN A 12 -3.03 -4.09 22.97
C ASN A 12 -3.74 -3.46 21.76
N ILE A 13 -3.02 -2.96 20.76
CA ILE A 13 -3.62 -2.46 19.51
C ILE A 13 -4.20 -3.62 18.67
N ARG A 14 -3.62 -4.82 18.77
CA ARG A 14 -4.03 -6.01 18.02
C ARG A 14 -5.19 -6.79 18.67
N GLU A 15 -5.32 -6.71 20.00
CA GLU A 15 -6.41 -7.33 20.76
C GLU A 15 -7.69 -6.47 20.81
N SER A 16 -7.75 -5.33 20.09
CA SER A 16 -8.99 -4.58 20.01
C SER A 16 -10.08 -5.44 19.35
N PHE A 17 -11.09 -5.79 20.14
CA PHE A 17 -12.27 -6.62 19.84
C PHE A 17 -12.99 -6.35 18.49
N SER A 18 -12.62 -5.30 17.76
CA SER A 18 -13.10 -4.91 16.45
C SER A 18 -12.49 -5.72 15.29
N PHE A 19 -11.19 -6.01 15.29
CA PHE A 19 -10.54 -6.67 14.15
C PHE A 19 -10.94 -8.14 14.03
N GLU A 20 -10.99 -8.89 15.14
CA GLU A 20 -11.41 -10.29 15.14
C GLU A 20 -12.83 -10.45 14.56
N ARG A 21 -13.75 -9.55 14.95
CA ARG A 21 -15.12 -9.53 14.43
C ARG A 21 -15.15 -9.26 12.92
N ARG A 22 -14.32 -8.32 12.45
CA ARG A 22 -14.20 -7.98 11.02
C ARG A 22 -13.60 -9.11 10.17
N VAL A 23 -12.64 -9.87 10.70
CA VAL A 23 -12.05 -11.02 9.98
C VAL A 23 -13.13 -12.02 9.58
N THR A 24 -14.04 -12.34 10.49
CA THR A 24 -15.12 -13.31 10.23
C THR A 24 -16.27 -12.77 9.39
N GLU A 25 -16.49 -11.45 9.38
CA GLU A 25 -17.60 -10.82 8.65
C GLU A 25 -17.24 -10.41 7.21
N PHE A 26 -15.94 -10.16 6.92
CA PHE A 26 -15.52 -9.57 5.64
C PHE A 26 -14.64 -10.47 4.77
N LEU A 27 -14.00 -11.52 5.32
CA LEU A 27 -13.25 -12.47 4.50
C LEU A 27 -14.17 -13.49 3.83
N SER A 28 -13.88 -13.78 2.57
CA SER A 28 -14.53 -14.87 1.85
C SER A 28 -14.17 -16.24 2.44
N VAL A 29 -15.02 -17.24 2.19
CA VAL A 29 -14.75 -18.63 2.57
C VAL A 29 -13.43 -19.11 1.97
N GLU A 30 -13.13 -18.74 0.72
CA GLU A 30 -11.85 -19.05 0.09
C GLU A 30 -10.65 -18.46 0.83
N GLU A 31 -10.72 -17.21 1.28
CA GLU A 31 -9.64 -16.54 2.02
C GLU A 31 -9.41 -17.17 3.40
N LEU A 32 -10.48 -17.47 4.15
CA LEU A 32 -10.40 -18.16 5.43
C LEU A 32 -9.77 -19.55 5.29
N LEU A 33 -10.15 -20.30 4.24
CA LEU A 33 -9.55 -21.60 3.93
C LEU A 33 -8.08 -21.48 3.51
N CYS A 34 -7.70 -20.43 2.78
CA CYS A 34 -6.30 -20.18 2.45
C CYS A 34 -5.47 -19.98 3.72
N LEU A 35 -5.95 -19.18 4.67
CA LEU A 35 -5.27 -18.97 5.94
C LEU A 35 -5.11 -20.30 6.72
N GLN A 36 -6.18 -21.07 6.84
CA GLN A 36 -6.12 -22.36 7.54
C GLN A 36 -5.13 -23.33 6.90
N LEU A 37 -5.09 -23.40 5.56
CA LEU A 37 -4.15 -24.24 4.81
C LEU A 37 -2.69 -23.76 4.91
N GLN A 38 -2.47 -22.48 5.20
CA GLN A 38 -1.15 -21.90 5.46
C GLN A 38 -0.69 -22.07 6.92
N GLY A 39 -1.49 -22.71 7.77
CA GLY A 39 -1.13 -23.04 9.15
C GLY A 39 -1.57 -22.01 10.19
N TYR A 40 -2.33 -20.97 9.82
CA TYR A 40 -2.94 -20.07 10.80
C TYR A 40 -4.00 -20.83 11.62
N SER A 41 -3.95 -20.69 12.95
CA SER A 41 -4.80 -21.51 13.81
C SER A 41 -6.26 -21.07 13.72
N TYR A 42 -7.17 -22.05 13.87
CA TYR A 42 -8.60 -21.78 13.95
C TYR A 42 -8.96 -20.77 15.06
N LYS A 43 -8.17 -20.74 16.14
CA LYS A 43 -8.37 -19.80 17.25
C LYS A 43 -8.03 -18.36 16.87
N ASP A 44 -7.01 -18.17 16.03
CA ASP A 44 -6.59 -16.84 15.53
C ASP A 44 -7.54 -16.29 14.45
N ILE A 45 -8.24 -17.19 13.75
CA ILE A 45 -9.17 -16.85 12.67
C ILE A 45 -10.56 -16.45 13.20
N LEU A 46 -10.97 -16.92 14.39
CA LEU A 46 -12.40 -17.21 14.60
C LEU A 46 -13.00 -17.11 16.01
N GLN A 47 -12.75 -16.05 16.78
CA GLN A 47 -13.64 -15.78 17.92
C GLN A 47 -15.01 -15.23 17.47
N ASN A 48 -15.86 -16.09 16.90
CA ASN A 48 -17.31 -16.22 17.20
C ASN A 48 -17.99 -17.34 16.37
N ALA A 49 -18.97 -17.99 16.99
CA ALA A 49 -19.46 -19.34 16.72
C ALA A 49 -20.31 -19.58 15.44
N HIS A 50 -20.37 -18.66 14.47
CA HIS A 50 -21.19 -18.84 13.25
C HIS A 50 -20.48 -19.52 12.07
N LEU A 51 -19.14 -19.54 12.05
CA LEU A 51 -18.37 -20.20 10.98
C LEU A 51 -18.22 -21.72 11.19
N LYS A 52 -18.47 -22.25 12.38
CA LYS A 52 -18.42 -23.70 12.63
C LYS A 52 -19.39 -24.46 11.72
N ASP A 53 -20.57 -23.90 11.46
CA ASP A 53 -21.58 -24.53 10.62
C ASP A 53 -21.24 -24.45 9.11
N TYR A 54 -20.49 -23.44 8.69
CA TYR A 54 -20.08 -23.24 7.29
C TYR A 54 -18.79 -23.99 6.91
N ILE A 55 -17.84 -24.10 7.85
CA ILE A 55 -16.56 -24.81 7.62
C ILE A 55 -16.79 -26.33 7.58
N ILE A 56 -17.75 -26.87 8.34
CA ILE A 56 -18.12 -28.29 8.27
C ILE A 56 -18.81 -28.63 6.92
N THR A 57 -19.34 -27.63 6.22
CA THR A 57 -20.02 -27.79 4.91
C THR A 57 -19.27 -27.12 3.74
N GLY A 58 -17.97 -26.83 3.90
CA GLY A 58 -17.13 -26.33 2.82
C GLY A 58 -17.06 -27.36 1.69
N SER A 59 -17.91 -27.18 0.66
CA SER A 59 -17.93 -28.08 -0.50
C SER A 59 -16.51 -28.33 -1.01
N GLN A 60 -16.19 -29.56 -1.43
CA GLN A 60 -14.86 -29.92 -1.96
C GLN A 60 -14.33 -28.90 -2.99
N LEU A 61 -15.24 -28.20 -3.68
CA LEU A 61 -14.95 -27.10 -4.59
C LEU A 61 -14.21 -25.92 -3.93
N TYR A 62 -14.62 -25.45 -2.76
CA TYR A 62 -13.98 -24.32 -2.06
C TYR A 62 -12.57 -24.68 -1.57
N LEU A 63 -12.41 -25.88 -1.02
CA LEU A 63 -11.09 -26.40 -0.63
C LEU A 63 -10.16 -26.53 -1.83
N LYS A 64 -10.67 -27.02 -2.97
CA LYS A 64 -9.90 -27.11 -4.21
C LYS A 64 -9.47 -25.72 -4.71
N LYS A 65 -10.37 -24.73 -4.67
CA LYS A 65 -10.04 -23.34 -5.04
C LYS A 65 -8.98 -22.74 -4.13
N ALA A 66 -9.11 -22.87 -2.81
CA ALA A 66 -8.15 -22.33 -1.85
C ALA A 66 -6.75 -22.93 -2.04
N ARG A 67 -6.66 -24.25 -2.24
CA ARG A 67 -5.39 -24.92 -2.57
C ARG A 67 -4.76 -24.37 -3.84
N LEU A 68 -5.54 -24.18 -4.90
CA LEU A 68 -5.05 -23.60 -6.17
C LEU A 68 -4.55 -22.15 -6.00
N ILE A 69 -5.21 -21.35 -5.16
CA ILE A 69 -4.79 -19.96 -4.88
C ILE A 69 -3.43 -19.97 -4.17
N ILE A 70 -3.29 -20.76 -3.10
CA ILE A 70 -2.03 -20.86 -2.34
C ILE A 70 -0.91 -21.39 -3.22
N GLU A 71 -1.15 -22.44 -3.99
CA GLU A 71 -0.17 -23.03 -4.89
C GLU A 71 0.34 -21.99 -5.90
N LYS A 72 -0.58 -21.28 -6.57
CA LYS A 72 -0.20 -20.23 -7.53
C LYS A 72 0.54 -19.07 -6.89
N GLN A 73 0.13 -18.66 -5.70
CA GLN A 73 0.83 -17.62 -4.96
C GLN A 73 2.24 -18.05 -4.57
N THR A 74 2.40 -19.29 -4.08
CA THR A 74 3.69 -19.86 -3.70
C THR A 74 4.63 -19.93 -4.92
N ILE A 75 4.14 -20.43 -6.05
CA ILE A 75 4.90 -20.47 -7.31
C ILE A 75 5.33 -19.07 -7.75
N ALA A 76 4.47 -18.06 -7.55
CA ALA A 76 4.76 -16.67 -7.88
C ALA A 76 5.59 -15.92 -6.81
N GLY A 77 5.99 -16.58 -5.72
CA GLY A 77 6.73 -15.96 -4.60
C GLY A 77 5.89 -14.99 -3.75
N ILE A 78 4.57 -15.04 -3.86
CA ILE A 78 3.63 -14.15 -3.17
C ILE A 78 3.28 -14.73 -1.80
N SER A 79 3.50 -13.96 -0.75
CA SER A 79 3.04 -14.30 0.61
C SER A 79 1.74 -13.59 0.94
N THR A 80 0.80 -14.29 1.61
CA THR A 80 -0.38 -13.67 2.23
C THR A 80 -0.15 -13.53 3.73
N ILE A 81 -0.37 -12.33 4.24
CA ILE A 81 -0.11 -11.95 5.62
C ILE A 81 -1.42 -11.39 6.20
N PRO A 82 -2.07 -12.10 7.14
CA PRO A 82 -3.24 -11.57 7.83
C PRO A 82 -2.83 -10.49 8.83
N VAL A 83 -3.77 -9.60 9.16
CA VAL A 83 -3.56 -8.44 10.05
C VAL A 83 -3.04 -8.80 11.45
N TYR A 84 -3.28 -10.02 11.92
CA TYR A 84 -2.80 -10.53 13.20
C TYR A 84 -1.41 -11.21 13.14
N ASP A 85 -0.84 -11.42 11.96
CA ASP A 85 0.50 -11.98 11.83
C ASP A 85 1.56 -10.96 12.28
N ASN A 86 2.59 -11.44 12.99
CA ASN A 86 3.69 -10.59 13.48
C ASN A 86 4.47 -9.88 12.36
N ARG A 87 4.43 -10.40 11.14
CA ARG A 87 5.03 -9.82 9.94
C ARG A 87 4.17 -8.70 9.33
N TYR A 88 2.91 -8.57 9.72
CA TYR A 88 2.05 -7.50 9.18
C TYR A 88 2.62 -6.12 9.57
N PRO A 89 2.76 -5.16 8.64
CA PRO A 89 3.38 -3.87 8.94
C PRO A 89 2.68 -3.14 10.08
N PRO A 90 3.32 -2.94 11.25
CA PRO A 90 2.65 -2.34 12.41
C PRO A 90 2.23 -0.89 12.13
N GLY A 91 3.06 -0.12 11.40
CA GLY A 91 2.73 1.25 11.01
C GLY A 91 1.46 1.37 10.16
N LEU A 92 1.11 0.33 9.38
CA LEU A 92 -0.12 0.32 8.59
C LEU A 92 -1.36 0.18 9.48
N ILE A 93 -1.29 -0.66 10.52
CA ILE A 93 -2.35 -0.82 11.51
C ILE A 93 -2.51 0.46 12.33
N GLU A 94 -1.40 1.01 12.81
CA GLU A 94 -1.38 2.25 13.60
C GLU A 94 -1.99 3.43 12.83
N SER A 95 -1.67 3.56 11.54
CA SER A 95 -2.17 4.64 10.69
C SER A 95 -3.64 4.45 10.29
N LEU A 96 -3.98 3.28 9.72
CA LEU A 96 -5.32 3.07 9.14
C LEU A 96 -6.36 2.60 10.14
N LYS A 97 -5.95 2.04 11.29
CA LYS A 97 -6.85 1.46 12.29
C LYS A 97 -7.83 0.50 11.61
N GLU A 98 -9.13 0.71 11.81
CA GLU A 98 -10.19 -0.11 11.21
C GLU A 98 -10.20 -0.10 9.67
N ASP A 99 -9.50 0.80 9.00
CA ASP A 99 -9.41 0.80 7.54
C ASP A 99 -8.23 -0.04 7.00
N ALA A 100 -7.42 -0.63 7.90
CA ALA A 100 -6.32 -1.51 7.55
C ALA A 100 -6.81 -2.79 6.84
N PRO A 101 -6.14 -3.23 5.75
CA PRO A 101 -6.46 -4.48 5.07
C PRO A 101 -6.38 -5.68 6.00
N LEU A 102 -7.41 -6.53 6.00
CA LEU A 102 -7.38 -7.76 6.80
C LEU A 102 -6.34 -8.77 6.29
N LEU A 103 -6.07 -8.73 4.98
CA LEU A 103 -5.04 -9.52 4.30
C LEU A 103 -4.16 -8.59 3.46
N LEU A 104 -2.85 -8.81 3.55
CA LEU A 104 -1.88 -8.26 2.63
C LEU A 104 -1.22 -9.37 1.82
N HIS A 105 -1.23 -9.21 0.52
CA HIS A 105 -0.43 -10.00 -0.41
C HIS A 105 0.83 -9.21 -0.74
N VAL A 106 1.98 -9.86 -0.60
CA VAL A 106 3.28 -9.21 -0.78
C VAL A 106 4.22 -10.03 -1.66
N LEU A 107 5.03 -9.33 -2.46
CA LEU A 107 6.09 -9.89 -3.30
C LEU A 107 7.34 -9.00 -3.21
N GLY A 108 8.44 -9.53 -2.69
CA GLY A 108 9.68 -8.78 -2.45
C GLY A 108 10.08 -8.74 -0.97
N ASP A 109 10.90 -7.76 -0.59
CA ASP A 109 11.45 -7.63 0.76
C ASP A 109 10.47 -6.93 1.71
N LEU A 110 9.73 -7.70 2.50
CA LEU A 110 8.78 -7.17 3.47
C LEU A 110 9.45 -6.30 4.55
N ASN A 111 10.73 -6.52 4.87
CA ASN A 111 11.38 -5.84 5.99
C ASN A 111 11.47 -4.32 5.79
N ILE A 112 11.36 -3.84 4.54
CA ILE A 112 11.41 -2.42 4.23
C ILE A 112 10.19 -1.65 4.77
N THR A 113 9.09 -2.34 5.11
CA THR A 113 7.93 -1.70 5.77
C THR A 113 8.19 -1.35 7.24
N ASN A 114 9.30 -1.82 7.81
CA ASN A 114 9.71 -1.48 9.18
C ASN A 114 10.59 -0.23 9.24
N ALA A 115 10.91 0.37 8.09
CA ALA A 115 11.66 1.61 8.04
C ALA A 115 10.90 2.73 8.75
N ILE A 116 11.65 3.57 9.47
CA ILE A 116 11.09 4.71 10.21
C ILE A 116 10.66 5.81 9.25
N ASP A 117 11.44 6.03 8.19
CA ASP A 117 11.28 7.13 7.25
C ASP A 117 10.77 6.63 5.90
N SER A 118 9.47 6.78 5.67
CA SER A 118 8.81 6.45 4.41
C SER A 118 7.97 7.61 3.90
N THR A 119 8.03 7.84 2.58
CA THR A 119 7.34 8.96 1.94
C THR A 119 6.58 8.47 0.71
N ALA A 120 5.28 8.75 0.68
CA ALA A 120 4.49 8.53 -0.51
C ALA A 120 4.76 9.65 -1.52
N VAL A 121 5.24 9.33 -2.71
CA VAL A 121 5.34 10.30 -3.82
C VAL A 121 4.27 9.95 -4.83
N ILE A 122 3.30 10.84 -5.00
CA ILE A 122 2.09 10.62 -5.79
C ILE A 122 1.91 11.73 -6.83
N GLY A 123 1.14 11.45 -7.88
CA GLY A 123 0.76 12.48 -8.82
C GLY A 123 -0.06 11.98 -10.00
N SER A 124 -0.18 12.82 -11.02
CA SER A 124 -0.98 12.57 -12.20
C SER A 124 -0.44 11.40 -13.02
N ARG A 125 -1.36 10.63 -13.60
CA ARG A 125 -1.05 9.61 -14.63
C ARG A 125 -0.67 10.23 -15.97
N LYS A 126 -1.25 11.39 -16.27
CA LYS A 126 -0.90 12.23 -17.42
C LYS A 126 -0.11 13.40 -16.88
N VAL A 127 1.20 13.22 -16.79
CA VAL A 127 2.13 14.18 -16.21
C VAL A 127 2.92 14.85 -17.33
N ASP A 128 3.22 16.13 -17.17
CA ASP A 128 4.15 16.81 -18.07
C ASP A 128 5.63 16.51 -17.72
N THR A 129 6.57 17.15 -18.43
CA THR A 129 8.01 16.93 -18.16
C THR A 129 8.43 17.48 -16.80
N LYS A 130 7.87 18.61 -16.36
CA LYS A 130 8.19 19.25 -15.08
C LYS A 130 7.71 18.39 -13.93
N GLY A 131 6.45 17.94 -13.94
CA GLY A 131 5.89 17.05 -12.93
C GLY A 131 6.61 15.70 -12.87
N LYS A 132 7.03 15.17 -14.03
CA LYS A 132 7.81 13.93 -14.09
C LYS A 132 9.19 14.11 -13.44
N ASN A 133 9.89 15.20 -13.78
CA ASN A 133 11.19 15.52 -13.20
C ASN A 133 11.05 15.80 -11.70
N ALA A 134 9.98 16.46 -11.29
CA ALA A 134 9.67 16.73 -9.90
C ALA A 134 9.57 15.44 -9.09
N ALA A 135 8.69 14.51 -9.52
CA ALA A 135 8.52 13.21 -8.87
C ALA A 135 9.83 12.40 -8.82
N TYR A 136 10.59 12.41 -9.92
CA TYR A 136 11.88 11.73 -10.01
C TYR A 136 12.90 12.30 -9.01
N HIS A 137 13.14 13.62 -9.04
CA HIS A 137 14.17 14.27 -8.22
C HIS A 137 13.84 14.21 -6.73
N ILE A 138 12.56 14.38 -6.36
CA ILE A 138 12.12 14.23 -4.97
C ILE A 138 12.41 12.81 -4.48
N ALA A 139 11.97 11.80 -5.22
CA ALA A 139 12.19 10.42 -4.83
C ALA A 139 13.68 10.05 -4.78
N ASN A 140 14.48 10.54 -5.73
CA ASN A 140 15.92 10.34 -5.77
C ASN A 140 16.61 10.95 -4.54
N LYS A 141 16.38 12.24 -4.24
CA LYS A 141 16.97 12.94 -3.09
C LYS A 141 16.59 12.27 -1.76
N LEU A 142 15.30 11.96 -1.57
CA LEU A 142 14.83 11.27 -0.36
C LEU A 142 15.46 9.88 -0.21
N SER A 143 15.63 9.16 -1.31
CA SER A 143 16.27 7.84 -1.29
C SER A 143 17.75 7.89 -0.92
N ILE A 144 18.48 8.92 -1.37
CA ILE A 144 19.87 9.16 -0.93
C ILE A 144 19.93 9.38 0.59
N SER A 145 18.93 10.05 1.16
CA SER A 145 18.78 10.24 2.61
C SER A 145 18.22 9.01 3.34
N GLY A 146 18.03 7.88 2.67
CA GLY A 146 17.60 6.62 3.27
C GLY A 146 16.08 6.44 3.41
N HIS A 147 15.26 7.34 2.87
CA HIS A 147 13.80 7.17 2.89
C HIS A 147 13.35 6.03 1.98
N ILE A 148 12.34 5.29 2.41
CA ILE A 148 11.60 4.36 1.56
C ILE A 148 10.55 5.13 0.76
N ILE A 149 10.63 5.03 -0.56
CA ILE A 149 9.63 5.65 -1.44
C ILE A 149 8.44 4.72 -1.58
N VAL A 150 7.24 5.20 -1.26
CA VAL A 150 5.98 4.50 -1.49
C VAL A 150 5.28 5.14 -2.67
N SER A 151 4.80 4.34 -3.61
CA SER A 151 3.97 4.84 -4.69
C SER A 151 3.13 3.73 -5.29
N GLY A 152 2.42 4.06 -6.36
CA GLY A 152 1.30 3.29 -6.82
C GLY A 152 1.52 2.46 -8.08
N LEU A 153 2.73 2.44 -8.62
CA LEU A 153 3.07 1.85 -9.90
C LEU A 153 2.19 2.35 -11.08
N ALA A 154 1.46 3.46 -10.94
CA ALA A 154 0.71 4.04 -12.05
C ALA A 154 1.66 4.64 -13.10
N LEU A 155 1.14 5.00 -14.28
CA LEU A 155 1.90 5.85 -15.21
C LEU A 155 2.17 7.22 -14.59
N GLY A 156 3.10 7.97 -15.19
CA GLY A 156 3.35 9.36 -14.82
C GLY A 156 4.20 9.49 -13.55
N CYS A 157 3.71 10.24 -12.57
CA CYS A 157 4.48 10.55 -11.36
C CYS A 157 4.91 9.31 -10.59
N ASP A 158 4.05 8.31 -10.44
CA ASP A 158 4.39 7.07 -9.72
C ASP A 158 5.56 6.32 -10.39
N THR A 159 5.53 6.16 -11.72
CA THR A 159 6.64 5.59 -12.50
C THR A 159 7.93 6.38 -12.26
N ALA A 160 7.85 7.71 -12.30
CA ALA A 160 9.01 8.58 -12.14
C ALA A 160 9.60 8.53 -10.73
N ALA A 161 8.75 8.48 -9.71
CA ALA A 161 9.16 8.35 -8.31
C ALA A 161 9.89 7.03 -8.06
N HIS A 162 9.31 5.90 -8.49
CA HIS A 162 9.98 4.60 -8.36
C HIS A 162 11.32 4.58 -9.12
N ARG A 163 11.39 5.15 -10.32
CA ARG A 163 12.64 5.20 -11.08
C ARG A 163 13.69 6.08 -10.40
N GLY A 164 13.30 7.26 -9.91
CA GLY A 164 14.20 8.15 -9.16
C GLY A 164 14.77 7.50 -7.91
N CYS A 165 13.95 6.74 -7.19
CA CYS A 165 14.37 5.94 -6.05
C CYS A 165 15.40 4.86 -6.42
N LEU A 166 15.08 4.05 -7.43
CA LEU A 166 15.95 2.95 -7.88
C LEU A 166 17.29 3.46 -8.44
N ASP A 167 17.27 4.56 -9.19
CA ASP A 167 18.49 5.17 -9.75
C ASP A 167 19.40 5.74 -8.64
N ALA A 168 18.85 6.09 -7.47
CA ALA A 168 19.62 6.45 -6.28
C ALA A 168 20.17 5.24 -5.49
N GLY A 169 19.88 4.00 -5.92
CA GLY A 169 20.16 2.80 -5.15
C GLY A 169 19.27 2.62 -3.91
N GLY A 170 18.15 3.36 -3.85
CA GLY A 170 17.17 3.26 -2.77
C GLY A 170 16.22 2.07 -2.93
N LYS A 171 15.35 1.88 -1.94
CA LYS A 171 14.31 0.86 -1.93
C LYS A 171 12.93 1.48 -1.99
N THR A 172 12.02 0.86 -2.74
CA THR A 172 10.68 1.39 -2.95
C THR A 172 9.58 0.34 -2.78
N ILE A 173 8.42 0.78 -2.30
CA ILE A 173 7.20 -0.02 -2.15
C ILE A 173 6.19 0.41 -3.22
N ALA A 174 5.80 -0.52 -4.09
CA ALA A 174 4.71 -0.32 -5.05
C ALA A 174 3.42 -0.95 -4.52
N VAL A 175 2.45 -0.12 -4.18
CA VAL A 175 1.12 -0.59 -3.75
C VAL A 175 0.22 -0.66 -4.98
N VAL A 176 -0.34 -1.81 -5.30
CA VAL A 176 -1.11 -2.03 -6.54
C VAL A 176 -2.57 -2.42 -6.27
N ALA A 177 -3.44 -2.17 -7.25
CA ALA A 177 -4.88 -2.43 -7.16
C ALA A 177 -5.31 -3.76 -7.81
N SER A 178 -4.34 -4.57 -8.23
CA SER A 178 -4.53 -5.90 -8.80
C SER A 178 -3.83 -6.93 -7.93
N ARG A 179 -4.06 -8.22 -8.22
CA ARG A 179 -3.13 -9.28 -7.82
C ARG A 179 -1.69 -9.02 -8.30
N LEU A 180 -0.73 -9.64 -7.63
CA LEU A 180 0.70 -9.40 -7.84
C LEU A 180 1.32 -10.20 -8.99
N ASP A 181 0.65 -11.23 -9.53
CA ASP A 181 1.13 -12.02 -10.67
C ASP A 181 0.96 -11.31 -12.04
N ILE A 182 0.29 -10.16 -12.05
CA ILE A 182 0.18 -9.29 -13.24
C ILE A 182 0.63 -7.88 -12.92
N THR A 183 0.99 -7.15 -13.98
CA THR A 183 1.32 -5.73 -13.91
C THR A 183 0.20 -4.91 -14.52
N TYR A 184 -0.24 -3.90 -13.79
CA TYR A 184 -1.17 -2.89 -14.28
C TYR A 184 -0.67 -1.50 -13.85
N PRO A 185 -0.38 -0.59 -14.79
CA PRO A 185 -0.44 -0.75 -16.26
C PRO A 185 0.65 -1.71 -16.78
N LYS A 186 0.46 -2.33 -17.96
CA LYS A 186 1.38 -3.36 -18.49
C LYS A 186 2.76 -2.78 -18.84
N GLU A 187 2.78 -1.51 -19.19
CA GLU A 187 3.94 -0.70 -19.55
C GLU A 187 4.97 -0.63 -18.41
N ASN A 188 4.51 -0.69 -17.16
CA ASN A 188 5.38 -0.70 -15.99
C ASN A 188 5.86 -2.11 -15.61
N ARG A 189 5.73 -3.12 -16.49
CA ARG A 189 6.17 -4.49 -16.18
C ARG A 189 7.65 -4.54 -15.81
N LYS A 190 8.51 -3.94 -16.64
CA LYS A 190 9.94 -3.87 -16.36
C LYS A 190 10.23 -3.16 -15.03
N LEU A 191 9.54 -2.06 -14.75
CA LEU A 191 9.69 -1.33 -13.49
C LEU A 191 9.27 -2.19 -12.29
N GLN A 192 8.17 -2.94 -12.40
CA GLN A 192 7.74 -3.86 -11.35
C GLN A 192 8.82 -4.91 -11.04
N ASP A 193 9.40 -5.50 -12.09
CA ASP A 193 10.47 -6.49 -11.95
C ASP A 193 11.74 -5.83 -11.35
N ASP A 194 12.10 -4.62 -11.80
CA ASP A 194 13.22 -3.85 -11.23
C ASP A 194 13.02 -3.56 -9.74
N ILE A 195 11.81 -3.22 -9.29
CA ILE A 195 11.50 -2.95 -7.88
C ILE A 195 11.81 -4.19 -7.03
N VAL A 196 11.32 -5.36 -7.42
CA VAL A 196 11.54 -6.60 -6.66
C VAL A 196 13.02 -7.00 -6.68
N ASN A 197 13.68 -6.91 -7.84
CA ASN A 197 15.08 -7.31 -8.00
C ASN A 197 16.06 -6.43 -7.21
N ASN A 198 15.69 -5.18 -6.93
CA ASN A 198 16.50 -4.26 -6.13
C ASN A 198 16.08 -4.22 -4.65
N GLY A 199 15.43 -5.28 -4.16
CA GLY A 199 15.05 -5.40 -2.75
C GLY A 199 13.90 -4.49 -2.32
N GLY A 200 13.08 -4.06 -3.28
CA GLY A 200 11.81 -3.39 -3.03
C GLY A 200 10.67 -4.37 -2.74
N LEU A 201 9.45 -3.84 -2.65
CA LEU A 201 8.27 -4.60 -2.27
C LEU A 201 7.06 -4.22 -3.13
N LEU A 202 6.29 -5.21 -3.56
CA LEU A 202 4.95 -5.02 -4.09
C LEU A 202 3.93 -5.41 -3.04
N VAL A 203 2.89 -4.60 -2.88
CA VAL A 203 1.83 -4.79 -1.90
C VAL A 203 0.47 -4.72 -2.58
N SER A 204 -0.41 -5.67 -2.26
CA SER A 204 -1.80 -5.66 -2.70
C SER A 204 -2.72 -6.18 -1.61
N GLU A 205 -3.94 -5.65 -1.56
CA GLU A 205 -5.03 -6.16 -0.72
C GLU A 205 -5.82 -7.28 -1.44
N HIS A 206 -5.47 -7.61 -2.69
CA HIS A 206 -6.28 -8.49 -3.51
C HIS A 206 -5.60 -9.82 -3.84
N PRO A 207 -6.31 -10.95 -3.66
CA PRO A 207 -5.78 -12.28 -3.93
C PRO A 207 -5.68 -12.55 -5.44
N PHE A 208 -5.15 -13.73 -5.77
CA PHE A 208 -5.07 -14.22 -7.14
C PHE A 208 -6.43 -14.16 -7.87
N GLY A 209 -6.42 -13.91 -9.17
CA GLY A 209 -7.61 -13.69 -10.01
C GLY A 209 -8.14 -12.24 -10.08
N VAL A 210 -7.87 -11.38 -9.11
CA VAL A 210 -8.44 -10.01 -9.08
C VAL A 210 -7.70 -9.04 -10.02
N LYS A 211 -8.45 -8.29 -10.82
CA LYS A 211 -7.93 -7.23 -11.70
C LYS A 211 -8.15 -5.83 -11.11
N ALA A 212 -7.30 -4.89 -11.50
CA ALA A 212 -7.49 -3.48 -11.20
C ALA A 212 -8.81 -2.96 -11.80
N ASN A 213 -9.52 -2.13 -11.05
CA ASN A 213 -10.68 -1.37 -11.50
C ASN A 213 -10.66 0.02 -10.83
N PRO A 214 -11.51 0.98 -11.25
CA PRO A 214 -11.53 2.33 -10.68
C PRO A 214 -11.68 2.37 -9.15
N THR A 215 -12.62 1.59 -8.58
CA THR A 215 -12.86 1.55 -7.14
C THR A 215 -11.65 1.04 -6.36
N ARG A 216 -10.97 0.00 -6.85
CA ARG A 216 -9.77 -0.57 -6.23
C ARG A 216 -8.57 0.35 -6.36
N LEU A 217 -8.44 1.06 -7.48
CA LEU A 217 -7.42 2.09 -7.66
C LEU A 217 -7.56 3.20 -6.62
N VAL A 218 -8.78 3.63 -6.32
CA VAL A 218 -9.06 4.60 -5.26
C VAL A 218 -8.81 3.98 -3.87
N SER A 219 -9.38 2.80 -3.59
CA SER A 219 -9.26 2.14 -2.27
C SER A 219 -7.81 1.90 -1.86
N ARG A 220 -6.96 1.50 -2.81
CA ARG A 220 -5.54 1.22 -2.55
C ARG A 220 -4.74 2.47 -2.15
N CYS A 221 -5.21 3.69 -2.47
CA CYS A 221 -4.53 4.92 -2.05
C CYS A 221 -4.36 5.02 -0.54
N ARG A 222 -5.31 4.51 0.25
CA ARG A 222 -5.17 4.50 1.72
C ARG A 222 -3.98 3.66 2.19
N ILE A 223 -3.64 2.57 1.48
CA ILE A 223 -2.50 1.71 1.85
C ILE A 223 -1.18 2.43 1.56
N GLN A 224 -1.10 3.20 0.46
CA GLN A 224 0.07 4.05 0.19
C GLN A 224 0.28 5.06 1.32
N VAL A 225 -0.79 5.72 1.74
CA VAL A 225 -0.78 6.66 2.87
C VAL A 225 -0.40 5.96 4.16
N GLY A 226 -1.01 4.82 4.48
CA GLY A 226 -0.77 4.12 5.74
C GLY A 226 0.61 3.47 5.86
N LEU A 227 1.29 3.22 4.74
CA LEU A 227 2.70 2.79 4.72
C LEU A 227 3.69 3.97 4.75
N SER A 228 3.20 5.21 4.79
CA SER A 228 4.02 6.42 4.68
C SER A 228 3.90 7.30 5.94
N LYS A 229 4.96 8.04 6.26
CA LYS A 229 4.96 9.10 7.30
C LYS A 229 4.57 10.46 6.75
N SER A 230 4.77 10.65 5.45
CA SER A 230 4.43 11.87 4.72
C SER A 230 3.98 11.54 3.30
N VAL A 231 3.21 12.44 2.70
CA VAL A 231 2.78 12.35 1.30
C VAL A 231 3.23 13.60 0.56
N ILE A 232 3.87 13.42 -0.59
CA ILE A 232 4.29 14.49 -1.49
C ILE A 232 3.52 14.39 -2.80
N VAL A 233 2.78 15.44 -3.14
CA VAL A 233 2.08 15.59 -4.42
C VAL A 233 3.02 16.26 -5.41
N ALA A 234 3.59 15.47 -6.32
CA ALA A 234 4.51 15.98 -7.34
C ALA A 234 3.78 16.86 -8.36
N GLU A 235 2.71 16.35 -8.97
CA GLU A 235 1.87 17.10 -9.90
C GLU A 235 0.45 16.53 -9.87
N SER A 236 -0.55 17.39 -9.79
CA SER A 236 -1.95 17.00 -9.82
C SER A 236 -2.80 18.13 -10.39
N SER A 237 -3.74 17.77 -11.25
CA SER A 237 -4.85 18.66 -11.62
C SER A 237 -5.95 18.61 -10.54
N LEU A 238 -6.87 19.59 -10.57
CA LEU A 238 -8.00 19.64 -9.63
C LEU A 238 -8.91 18.40 -9.65
N LYS A 239 -9.02 17.75 -10.82
CA LYS A 239 -9.87 16.56 -11.03
C LYS A 239 -9.07 15.26 -11.09
N SER A 240 -7.81 15.28 -10.68
CA SER A 240 -6.95 14.09 -10.70
C SER A 240 -7.39 13.06 -9.66
N GLY A 241 -7.22 11.77 -9.99
CA GLY A 241 -7.38 10.69 -9.02
C GLY A 241 -6.40 10.77 -7.84
N THR A 242 -5.31 11.54 -7.98
CA THR A 242 -4.36 11.86 -6.91
C THR A 242 -5.05 12.49 -5.69
N MET A 243 -6.10 13.29 -5.90
CA MET A 243 -6.84 13.94 -4.81
C MET A 243 -7.50 12.94 -3.84
N HIS A 244 -7.79 11.71 -4.28
CA HIS A 244 -8.25 10.66 -3.36
C HIS A 244 -7.16 10.26 -2.36
N ALA A 245 -5.91 10.15 -2.80
CA ALA A 245 -4.79 9.87 -1.92
C ALA A 245 -4.55 11.03 -0.94
N VAL A 246 -4.70 12.27 -1.39
CA VAL A 246 -4.63 13.45 -0.51
C VAL A 246 -5.73 13.42 0.55
N HIS A 247 -6.96 13.08 0.18
CA HIS A 247 -8.05 12.95 1.14
C HIS A 247 -7.76 11.88 2.21
N PHE A 248 -7.22 10.72 1.80
CA PHE A 248 -6.75 9.72 2.77
C PHE A 248 -5.59 10.24 3.62
N ALA A 249 -4.65 11.00 3.04
CA ALA A 249 -3.55 11.60 3.78
C ALA A 249 -4.03 12.57 4.85
N GLN A 250 -5.02 13.42 4.55
CA GLN A 250 -5.62 14.32 5.55
C GLN A 250 -6.26 13.52 6.69
N LYS A 251 -6.94 12.41 6.35
CA LYS A 251 -7.59 11.55 7.34
C LYS A 251 -6.61 10.84 8.27
N TYR A 252 -5.50 10.31 7.75
CA TYR A 252 -4.62 9.41 8.51
C TYR A 252 -3.26 9.99 8.91
N LEU A 253 -2.77 11.00 8.21
CA LEU A 253 -1.47 11.65 8.46
C LEU A 253 -1.61 13.11 8.93
N GLY A 254 -2.82 13.68 8.90
CA GLY A 254 -3.06 15.07 9.27
C GLY A 254 -2.32 16.03 8.34
N ASN A 255 -1.38 16.80 8.89
CA ASN A 255 -0.69 17.88 8.18
C ASN A 255 0.61 17.44 7.48
N ASN A 256 0.98 16.16 7.53
CA ASN A 256 2.20 15.64 6.88
C ASN A 256 2.00 15.44 5.36
N ILE A 257 1.50 16.49 4.70
CA ILE A 257 1.19 16.52 3.28
C ILE A 257 1.95 17.69 2.69
N TYR A 258 2.65 17.43 1.60
CA TYR A 258 3.44 18.41 0.88
C TYR A 258 3.02 18.45 -0.58
N ALA A 259 3.14 19.60 -1.21
CA ALA A 259 2.88 19.76 -2.64
C ALA A 259 3.99 20.58 -3.28
N VAL A 260 4.41 20.17 -4.47
CA VAL A 260 5.41 20.91 -5.24
C VAL A 260 4.84 22.27 -5.63
N GLU A 261 5.58 23.32 -5.28
CA GLU A 261 5.34 24.68 -5.72
C GLU A 261 5.96 24.90 -7.10
N TYR A 262 5.20 25.51 -8.00
CA TYR A 262 5.62 25.79 -9.37
C TYR A 262 5.63 27.30 -9.62
N ASP A 263 6.65 27.79 -10.35
CA ASP A 263 6.73 29.20 -10.77
C ASP A 263 5.51 29.65 -11.58
N LYS A 264 4.96 28.73 -12.38
CA LYS A 264 3.77 28.96 -13.20
C LYS A 264 2.82 27.78 -13.08
N TYR A 265 1.58 28.10 -12.73
CA TYR A 265 0.51 27.13 -12.68
C TYR A 265 -0.27 27.05 -14.00
N ASP A 266 -0.61 25.83 -14.40
CA ASP A 266 -1.45 25.46 -15.52
C ASP A 266 -2.37 24.28 -15.14
N ASP A 267 -3.21 23.82 -16.06
CA ASP A 267 -4.21 22.78 -15.81
C ASP A 267 -3.65 21.49 -15.21
N ASN A 268 -2.37 21.18 -15.43
CA ASN A 268 -1.74 19.96 -14.91
C ASN A 268 -1.38 20.08 -13.43
N ASN A 269 -1.10 21.28 -12.92
CA ASN A 269 -0.65 21.51 -11.55
C ASN A 269 -1.57 22.47 -10.74
N LEU A 270 -2.74 22.83 -11.26
CA LEU A 270 -3.77 23.57 -10.51
C LEU A 270 -4.21 22.86 -9.22
N GLY A 271 -4.11 21.54 -9.15
CA GLY A 271 -4.33 20.79 -7.92
C GLY A 271 -3.26 21.08 -6.88
N ASN A 272 -1.97 21.14 -7.25
CA ASN A 272 -0.90 21.57 -6.33
C ASN A 272 -1.18 22.97 -5.78
N LYS A 273 -1.51 23.92 -6.66
CA LYS A 273 -1.87 25.29 -6.27
C LYS A 273 -2.97 25.29 -5.22
N TYR A 274 -4.06 24.57 -5.51
CA TYR A 274 -5.20 24.46 -4.61
C TYR A 274 -4.80 23.90 -3.24
N LEU A 275 -4.01 22.82 -3.20
CA LEU A 275 -3.59 22.22 -1.94
C LEU A 275 -2.78 23.18 -1.06
N ILE A 276 -1.89 23.97 -1.68
CA ILE A 276 -1.07 24.96 -0.99
C ILE A 276 -1.94 26.14 -0.51
N GLU A 277 -2.76 26.72 -1.39
CA GLU A 277 -3.60 27.89 -1.08
C GLU A 277 -4.66 27.59 -0.01
N GLN A 278 -5.15 26.34 0.06
CA GLN A 278 -6.10 25.91 1.08
C GLN A 278 -5.43 25.48 2.39
N GLY A 279 -4.09 25.51 2.49
CA GLY A 279 -3.36 25.04 3.67
C GLY A 279 -3.50 23.54 3.91
N ILE A 280 -3.85 22.77 2.88
CA ILE A 280 -3.95 21.30 2.95
C ILE A 280 -2.56 20.68 2.87
N ALA A 281 -1.66 21.28 2.10
CA ALA A 281 -0.30 20.82 1.92
C ALA A 281 0.70 21.96 2.12
N GLU A 282 1.82 21.66 2.76
CA GLU A 282 2.95 22.59 2.85
C GLU A 282 3.69 22.65 1.49
N PRO A 283 4.06 23.84 1.01
CA PRO A 283 4.77 23.98 -0.26
C PRO A 283 6.21 23.45 -0.13
N ILE A 284 6.68 22.77 -1.17
CA ILE A 284 8.09 22.39 -1.32
C ILE A 284 8.63 22.84 -2.67
N THR A 285 9.88 23.28 -2.69
CA THR A 285 10.61 23.65 -3.91
C THR A 285 11.55 22.53 -4.34
N ILE A 286 11.81 22.46 -5.65
CA ILE A 286 12.72 21.47 -6.22
C ILE A 286 13.92 22.24 -6.75
N GLU A 287 14.98 22.24 -5.93
CA GLU A 287 16.31 22.74 -6.32
C GLU A 287 17.04 21.79 -7.27
#